data_AF-A0A5E4N208-F1
#
_entry.id   AF-A0A5E4N208-F1
#
_cell.length_a   1.000
_cell.length_b   1.000
_cell.length_c   1.000
_cell.angle_alpha   90.00
_cell.angle_beta   90.00
_cell.angle_gamma   90.00
#
_symmetry.space_group_name_H-M   'P 1'
#
loop_
_entity.id
_entity.type
_entity.pdbx_description
1 polymer ?
#
loop_
_entity_poly.entity_id
_entity_poly.type
_entity_poly.pdbx_seq_one_letter_code
_entity_poly.pdbx_strand_id
1 'polypeptide(L)'
;MSAFELIEILNSLLNNLKNRKNEHFINTEMEIIIDSIEEESYLVKKEFDINCQKFYDLCISYIQKWTLPNQALMVELNWFHLTNKNTVTWNNAKNTIKMISKYVKVNEDEYFDEFMAFINIFQDKFDDWTKNVISVEQKWVQIFNIFKEKDVNVLNLEMVVEFAFCLLGSNASIERVFSLITPTWTDVRNQMDTKTIECCLITKTYGLSCIEFYNEIIKNPTFLKKIHSTEKYKVSLDDKNKEK
;
A
#
# COMPACT_ATOMS: atom_id res chain seq x y z
N MET A 1 -6.22 1.51 -0.25
CA MET A 1 -5.57 0.80 0.88
C MET A 1 -4.06 0.93 0.72
N SER A 2 -3.50 1.79 1.55
CA SER A 2 -2.07 2.02 1.71
C SER A 2 -1.36 0.84 2.37
N ALA A 3 -0.04 0.83 2.31
CA ALA A 3 0.78 -0.23 2.90
C ALA A 3 0.65 -0.34 4.41
N PHE A 4 0.56 0.79 5.11
CA PHE A 4 0.40 0.81 6.56
C PHE A 4 -1.00 0.31 6.99
N GLU A 5 -2.04 0.52 6.18
CA GLU A 5 -3.38 -0.05 6.44
C GLU A 5 -3.43 -1.55 6.31
N LEU A 6 -2.81 -2.11 5.26
CA LEU A 6 -2.76 -3.56 5.10
C LEU A 6 -2.10 -4.24 6.30
N ILE A 7 -1.09 -3.61 6.89
CA ILE A 7 -0.33 -4.21 7.99
C ILE A 7 -1.11 -4.25 9.29
N GLU A 8 -1.97 -3.28 9.55
CA GLU A 8 -2.88 -3.38 10.68
C GLU A 8 -3.82 -4.59 10.52
N ILE A 9 -4.34 -4.81 9.31
CA ILE A 9 -5.17 -5.98 9.00
C ILE A 9 -4.38 -7.28 9.19
N LEU A 10 -3.14 -7.36 8.67
CA LEU A 10 -2.28 -8.53 8.81
C LEU A 10 -1.92 -8.81 10.27
N ASN A 11 -1.62 -7.78 11.06
CA ASN A 11 -1.34 -7.92 12.49
C ASN A 11 -2.57 -8.38 13.27
N SER A 12 -3.75 -7.85 12.95
CA SER A 12 -5.02 -8.30 13.52
C SER A 12 -5.28 -9.79 13.21
N LEU A 13 -5.10 -10.20 11.96
CA LEU A 13 -5.22 -11.59 11.54
C LEU A 13 -4.21 -12.50 12.25
N LEU A 14 -2.95 -12.08 12.34
CA LEU A 14 -1.90 -12.83 13.01
C LEU A 14 -2.22 -13.03 14.50
N ASN A 15 -2.70 -11.99 15.18
CA ASN A 15 -3.14 -12.08 16.57
C ASN A 15 -4.34 -13.02 16.72
N ASN A 16 -5.32 -12.95 15.82
CA ASN A 16 -6.46 -13.86 15.83
C ASN A 16 -6.02 -15.33 15.69
N LEU A 17 -5.13 -15.63 14.74
CA LEU A 17 -4.58 -16.97 14.54
C LEU A 17 -3.80 -17.47 15.77
N LYS A 18 -2.96 -16.61 16.37
CA LYS A 18 -2.24 -16.94 17.61
C LYS A 18 -3.19 -17.22 18.76
N ASN A 19 -4.23 -16.41 18.94
CA ASN A 19 -5.22 -16.61 19.99
C ASN A 19 -5.96 -17.93 19.80
N ARG A 20 -6.47 -18.19 18.58
CA ARG A 20 -7.14 -19.46 18.26
C ARG A 20 -6.23 -20.66 18.47
N LYS A 21 -4.94 -20.55 18.11
CA LYS A 21 -3.95 -21.60 18.35
C LYS A 21 -3.78 -21.88 19.84
N ASN A 22 -3.54 -20.83 20.63
CA ASN A 22 -3.28 -20.90 22.07
C ASN A 22 -4.47 -21.50 22.83
N GLU A 23 -5.68 -21.06 22.47
CA GLU A 23 -6.93 -21.56 23.05
C GLU A 23 -7.37 -22.91 22.48
N HIS A 24 -6.58 -23.53 21.59
CA HIS A 24 -6.95 -24.78 20.91
C HIS A 24 -8.36 -24.71 20.29
N PHE A 25 -8.69 -23.56 19.71
CA PHE A 25 -10.05 -23.23 19.31
C PHE A 25 -10.59 -24.18 18.24
N ILE A 26 -11.70 -24.82 18.57
CA ILE A 26 -12.58 -25.59 17.70
C ILE A 26 -13.99 -25.04 17.95
N ASN A 27 -14.82 -24.92 16.90
CA ASN A 27 -16.19 -24.46 17.09
C ASN A 27 -17.07 -25.61 17.60
N THR A 28 -18.15 -25.27 18.31
CA THR A 28 -19.06 -26.25 18.93
C THR A 28 -19.64 -27.26 17.94
N GLU A 29 -19.86 -26.86 16.69
CA GLU A 29 -20.32 -27.79 15.64
C GLU A 29 -19.31 -28.91 15.36
N MET A 30 -18.01 -28.58 15.27
CA MET A 30 -16.97 -29.59 15.08
C MET A 30 -16.71 -30.41 16.34
N GLU A 31 -16.86 -29.82 17.54
CA GLU A 31 -16.79 -30.59 18.79
C GLU A 31 -17.85 -31.69 18.83
N ILE A 32 -19.11 -31.37 18.48
CA ILE A 32 -20.21 -32.35 18.41
C ILE A 32 -19.87 -33.47 17.42
N ILE A 33 -19.30 -33.15 16.26
CA ILE A 33 -18.91 -34.14 15.25
C ILE A 33 -17.77 -35.02 15.78
N ILE A 34 -16.74 -34.43 16.39
CA ILE A 34 -15.60 -35.17 16.94
C ILE A 34 -16.07 -36.11 18.05
N ASP A 35 -16.91 -35.63 18.97
CA ASP A 35 -17.43 -36.43 20.08
C ASP A 35 -18.30 -37.59 19.56
N SER A 36 -19.06 -37.40 18.48
CA SER A 36 -19.81 -38.49 17.82
C SER A 36 -18.91 -39.55 17.17
N ILE A 37 -17.67 -39.21 16.80
CA ILE A 37 -16.69 -40.12 16.21
C ILE A 37 -15.82 -40.78 17.30
N GLU A 38 -15.59 -40.11 18.43
CA GLU A 38 -14.82 -40.66 19.55
C GLU A 38 -15.48 -41.90 20.19
N GLU A 39 -16.80 -42.03 20.11
CA GLU A 39 -17.51 -43.26 20.50
C GLU A 39 -17.03 -44.51 19.71
N GLU A 40 -16.40 -44.31 18.54
CA GLU A 40 -15.86 -45.36 17.68
C GLU A 40 -14.31 -45.51 17.73
N SER A 41 -13.54 -44.49 18.17
CA SER A 41 -12.07 -44.55 18.32
C SER A 41 -11.44 -43.32 19.03
N TYR A 42 -10.76 -43.55 20.17
CA TYR A 42 -10.04 -42.52 20.96
C TYR A 42 -8.86 -41.84 20.24
N LEU A 43 -8.37 -42.40 19.12
CA LEU A 43 -7.20 -41.85 18.41
C LEU A 43 -7.52 -40.60 17.57
N VAL A 44 -8.80 -40.36 17.26
CA VAL A 44 -9.22 -39.36 16.26
C VAL A 44 -9.06 -37.93 16.76
N LYS A 45 -9.47 -37.61 17.99
CA LYS A 45 -9.40 -36.24 18.53
C LYS A 45 -7.97 -35.74 18.71
N LYS A 46 -7.11 -36.60 19.26
CA LYS A 46 -5.69 -36.27 19.43
C LYS A 46 -4.99 -36.00 18.09
N GLU A 47 -5.30 -36.78 17.06
CA GLU A 47 -4.73 -36.58 15.73
C GLU A 47 -5.30 -35.31 15.05
N PHE A 48 -6.60 -35.04 15.24
CA PHE A 48 -7.25 -33.82 14.79
C PHE A 48 -6.62 -32.58 15.42
N ASP A 49 -6.45 -32.54 16.74
CA ASP A 49 -5.82 -31.44 17.47
C ASP A 49 -4.40 -31.16 16.96
N ILE A 50 -3.60 -32.21 16.75
CA ILE A 50 -2.25 -32.09 16.18
C ILE A 50 -2.31 -31.44 14.79
N ASN A 51 -3.27 -31.84 13.95
CA ASN A 51 -3.41 -31.29 12.60
C ASN A 51 -3.89 -29.84 12.63
N CYS A 52 -4.81 -29.47 13.52
CA CYS A 52 -5.22 -28.09 13.76
C CYS A 52 -4.06 -27.20 14.20
N GLN A 53 -3.24 -27.68 15.15
CA GLN A 53 -2.05 -26.96 15.60
C GLN A 53 -1.04 -26.75 14.46
N LYS A 54 -0.77 -27.79 13.66
CA LYS A 54 0.08 -27.70 12.45
C LYS A 54 -0.48 -26.71 11.43
N PHE A 55 -1.80 -26.68 11.24
CA PHE A 55 -2.46 -25.72 10.34
C PHE A 55 -2.26 -24.28 10.81
N TYR A 56 -2.46 -24.00 12.09
CA TYR A 56 -2.21 -22.66 12.66
C TYR A 56 -0.73 -22.27 12.54
N ASP A 57 0.20 -23.20 12.83
CA ASP A 57 1.63 -22.97 12.65
C ASP A 57 2.01 -22.65 11.21
N LEU A 58 1.44 -23.37 10.25
CA LEU A 58 1.64 -23.11 8.83
C LEU A 58 1.13 -21.71 8.45
N CYS A 59 -0.08 -21.34 8.88
CA CYS A 59 -0.66 -20.03 8.60
C CYS A 59 0.17 -18.89 9.21
N ILE A 60 0.56 -19.03 10.47
CA ILE A 60 1.35 -18.03 11.21
C ILE A 60 2.73 -17.87 10.55
N SER A 61 3.42 -18.98 10.29
CA SER A 61 4.75 -18.95 9.67
C SER A 61 4.72 -18.36 8.26
N TYR A 62 3.68 -18.69 7.48
CA TYR A 62 3.47 -18.12 6.15
C TYR A 62 3.31 -16.60 6.23
N ILE A 63 2.38 -16.09 7.04
CA ILE A 63 2.14 -14.65 7.17
C ILE A 63 3.40 -13.94 7.66
N GLN A 64 4.08 -14.47 8.68
CA GLN A 64 5.31 -13.88 9.20
C GLN A 64 6.44 -13.81 8.16
N LYS A 65 6.61 -14.86 7.35
CA LYS A 65 7.62 -14.88 6.28
C LYS A 65 7.46 -13.71 5.31
N TRP A 66 6.22 -13.32 5.01
CA TRP A 66 5.93 -12.22 4.08
C TRP A 66 5.88 -10.84 4.75
N THR A 67 5.67 -10.76 6.06
CA THR A 67 5.58 -9.47 6.78
C THR A 67 6.90 -9.03 7.43
N LEU A 68 7.72 -9.96 7.94
CA LEU A 68 8.97 -9.69 8.66
C LEU A 68 9.94 -8.76 7.90
N PRO A 69 10.18 -8.92 6.58
CA PRO A 69 11.12 -8.06 5.85
C PRO A 69 10.75 -6.58 5.85
N ASN A 70 9.45 -6.28 5.94
CA ASN A 70 8.91 -4.92 5.86
C ASN A 70 8.43 -4.40 7.22
N GLN A 71 8.44 -5.23 8.26
CA GLN A 71 7.81 -4.92 9.54
C GLN A 71 8.42 -3.67 10.20
N ALA A 72 9.75 -3.52 10.17
CA ALA A 72 10.43 -2.36 10.74
C ALA A 72 10.05 -1.05 10.04
N LEU A 73 10.04 -1.04 8.70
CA LEU A 73 9.63 0.13 7.91
C LEU A 73 8.21 0.57 8.24
N MET A 74 7.35 -0.41 8.47
CA MET A 74 5.92 -0.20 8.56
C MET A 74 5.47 0.17 9.97
N VAL A 75 6.22 -0.26 11.00
CA VAL A 75 6.05 0.24 12.37
C VAL A 75 6.26 1.76 12.43
N GLU A 76 7.28 2.26 11.71
CA GLU A 76 7.54 3.71 11.67
C GLU A 76 6.49 4.51 10.91
N LEU A 77 5.66 3.85 10.09
CA LEU A 77 4.53 4.45 9.38
C LEU A 77 3.19 4.31 10.14
N ASN A 78 3.15 3.62 11.28
CA ASN A 78 1.88 3.38 11.98
C ASN A 78 1.20 4.68 12.45
N TRP A 79 1.95 5.75 12.69
CA TRP A 79 1.38 7.01 13.16
C TRP A 79 0.48 7.69 12.11
N PHE A 80 0.59 7.34 10.82
CA PHE A 80 -0.30 7.84 9.75
C PHE A 80 -1.75 7.36 9.86
N HIS A 81 -2.02 6.31 10.62
CA HIS A 81 -3.37 5.79 10.85
C HIS A 81 -4.25 6.72 11.68
N LEU A 82 -3.64 7.56 12.52
CA LEU A 82 -4.36 8.48 13.40
C LEU A 82 -5.44 7.74 14.24
N THR A 83 -5.07 6.61 14.83
CA THR A 83 -5.94 5.75 15.67
C THR A 83 -5.50 5.75 17.12
N ASN A 84 -6.40 5.32 18.02
CA ASN A 84 -6.14 5.21 19.47
C ASN A 84 -5.08 4.16 19.85
N LYS A 85 -4.79 3.21 18.97
CA LYS A 85 -3.79 2.16 19.20
C LYS A 85 -2.37 2.64 18.93
N ASN A 86 -2.21 3.71 18.16
CA ASN A 86 -0.91 4.13 17.65
C ASN A 86 -0.48 5.43 18.34
N THR A 87 0.72 5.41 18.94
CA THR A 87 1.31 6.61 19.54
C THR A 87 1.90 7.49 18.45
N VAL A 88 1.31 8.68 18.25
CA VAL A 88 1.87 9.69 17.35
C VAL A 88 2.95 10.44 18.12
N THR A 89 4.23 10.18 17.80
CA THR A 89 5.38 10.78 18.50
C THR A 89 6.38 11.38 17.51
N TRP A 90 7.14 12.39 17.95
CA TRP A 90 8.23 12.94 17.16
C TRP A 90 9.25 11.87 16.75
N ASN A 91 9.49 10.86 17.60
CA ASN A 91 10.42 9.79 17.27
C ASN A 91 9.99 9.00 16.03
N ASN A 92 8.69 8.69 15.88
CA ASN A 92 8.17 8.02 14.68
C ASN A 92 8.23 8.93 13.45
N ALA A 93 7.91 10.21 13.61
CA ALA A 93 8.03 11.21 12.55
C ALA A 93 9.48 11.35 12.06
N LYS A 94 10.44 11.43 12.98
CA LYS A 94 11.88 11.49 12.71
C LYS A 94 12.40 10.23 12.02
N ASN A 95 11.95 9.05 12.45
CA ASN A 95 12.31 7.80 11.79
C ASN A 95 11.75 7.72 10.37
N THR A 96 10.55 8.28 10.14
CA THR A 96 9.95 8.37 8.80
C THR A 96 10.83 9.21 7.87
N ILE A 97 11.24 10.41 8.26
CA ILE A 97 12.11 11.25 7.41
C ILE A 97 13.47 10.58 7.15
N LYS A 98 14.03 9.89 8.16
CA LYS A 98 15.27 9.11 8.00
C LYS A 98 15.12 8.01 6.95
N MET A 99 13.99 7.31 6.95
CA MET A 99 13.68 6.27 5.99
C MET A 99 13.55 6.81 4.56
N ILE A 100 12.85 7.94 4.38
CA ILE A 100 12.56 8.49 3.05
C ILE A 100 13.64 9.43 2.52
N SER A 101 14.66 9.76 3.33
CA SER A 101 15.74 10.70 3.01
C SER A 101 16.47 10.45 1.69
N LYS A 102 16.44 9.20 1.18
CA LYS A 102 17.02 8.83 -0.12
C LYS A 102 16.16 9.27 -1.31
N TYR A 103 14.88 9.48 -1.10
CA TYR A 103 13.88 9.76 -2.13
C TYR A 103 13.35 11.18 -2.05
N VAL A 104 13.22 11.73 -0.84
CA VAL A 104 12.65 13.04 -0.57
C VAL A 104 13.59 13.83 0.34
N LYS A 105 13.83 15.09 -0.03
CA LYS A 105 14.62 16.01 0.78
C LYS A 105 13.68 16.84 1.65
N VAL A 106 13.66 16.54 2.95
CA VAL A 106 12.83 17.22 3.95
C VAL A 106 13.71 18.14 4.79
N ASN A 107 13.26 19.36 5.06
CA ASN A 107 13.90 20.23 6.04
C ASN A 107 13.47 19.79 7.44
N GLU A 108 14.38 19.18 8.23
CA GLU A 108 14.05 18.60 9.54
C GLU A 108 13.61 19.66 10.56
N ASP A 109 14.18 20.87 10.49
CA ASP A 109 13.84 21.96 11.43
C ASP A 109 12.41 22.47 11.16
N GLU A 110 12.10 22.78 9.91
CA GLU A 110 10.73 23.18 9.51
C GLU A 110 9.72 22.04 9.76
N TYR A 111 10.10 20.81 9.43
CA TYR A 111 9.24 19.64 9.65
C TYR A 111 8.90 19.43 11.13
N PHE A 112 9.83 19.71 12.04
CA PHE A 112 9.56 19.64 13.48
C PHE A 112 8.46 20.62 13.90
N ASP A 113 8.55 21.87 13.46
CA ASP A 113 7.55 22.90 13.77
C ASP A 113 6.19 22.56 13.16
N GLU A 114 6.17 22.13 11.89
CA GLU A 114 4.97 21.65 11.20
C GLU A 114 4.34 20.44 11.92
N PHE A 115 5.16 19.48 12.37
CA PHE A 115 4.72 18.31 13.11
C PHE A 115 4.11 18.69 14.46
N MET A 116 4.70 19.64 15.19
CA MET A 116 4.14 20.12 16.45
C MET A 116 2.80 20.83 16.25
N ALA A 117 2.65 21.61 15.18
CA ALA A 117 1.37 22.20 14.83
C ALA A 117 0.31 21.13 14.51
N PHE A 118 0.71 20.06 13.80
CA PHE A 118 -0.14 18.91 13.52
C PHE A 118 -0.59 18.19 14.79
N ILE A 119 0.31 17.96 15.76
CA ILE A 119 -0.03 17.28 17.02
C ILE A 119 -1.16 17.99 17.75
N ASN A 120 -1.14 19.32 17.79
CA ASN A 120 -2.21 20.10 18.43
C ASN A 120 -3.57 19.86 17.75
N ILE A 121 -3.60 19.91 16.42
CA ILE A 121 -4.84 19.65 15.64
C ILE A 121 -5.30 18.20 15.82
N PHE A 122 -4.37 17.26 15.80
CA PHE A 122 -4.64 15.84 15.99
C PHE A 122 -5.32 15.60 17.35
N GLN A 123 -4.76 16.15 18.43
CA GLN A 123 -5.32 16.03 19.78
C GLN A 123 -6.72 16.67 19.88
N ASP A 124 -6.91 17.84 19.28
CA ASP A 124 -8.22 18.52 19.27
C ASP A 124 -9.31 17.73 18.52
N LYS A 125 -8.95 17.02 17.44
CA LYS A 125 -9.89 16.28 16.58
C LYS A 125 -10.07 14.81 16.97
N PHE A 126 -9.20 14.28 17.80
CA PHE A 126 -9.15 12.86 18.12
C PHE A 126 -10.46 12.31 18.71
N ASP A 127 -11.08 13.06 19.63
CA ASP A 127 -12.33 12.67 20.28
C ASP A 127 -13.50 12.60 19.28
N ASP A 128 -13.53 13.50 18.30
CA ASP A 128 -14.56 13.54 17.26
C ASP A 128 -14.43 12.36 16.30
N TRP A 129 -13.21 12.02 15.91
CA TRP A 129 -12.92 10.87 15.05
C TRP A 129 -13.13 9.52 15.74
N THR A 130 -13.11 9.49 17.07
CA THR A 130 -13.43 8.27 17.81
C THR A 130 -14.94 8.01 17.81
N LYS A 131 -15.76 9.06 17.73
CA LYS A 131 -17.23 8.97 17.68
C LYS A 131 -17.76 8.69 16.28
N ASN A 132 -17.15 9.30 15.27
CA ASN A 132 -17.54 9.14 13.87
C ASN A 132 -16.54 8.23 13.17
N VAL A 133 -16.97 7.06 12.67
CA VAL A 133 -16.10 6.17 11.89
C VAL A 133 -15.70 6.86 10.59
N ILE A 134 -14.51 7.48 10.59
CA ILE A 134 -13.95 8.27 9.49
C ILE A 134 -12.72 7.55 8.94
N SER A 135 -12.62 7.48 7.61
CA SER A 135 -11.48 6.87 6.91
C SER A 135 -10.18 7.65 7.15
N VAL A 136 -9.03 6.99 7.03
CA VAL A 136 -7.72 7.62 7.29
C VAL A 136 -7.47 8.77 6.32
N GLU A 137 -7.85 8.60 5.06
CA GLU A 137 -7.75 9.63 4.02
C GLU A 137 -8.55 10.88 4.41
N GLN A 138 -9.77 10.70 4.90
CA GLN A 138 -10.63 11.81 5.33
C GLN A 138 -10.05 12.55 6.55
N LYS A 139 -9.38 11.85 7.48
CA LYS A 139 -8.72 12.49 8.63
C LYS A 139 -7.60 13.42 8.17
N TRP A 140 -6.73 12.96 7.27
CA TRP A 140 -5.65 13.77 6.71
C TRP A 140 -6.18 14.95 5.88
N VAL A 141 -7.23 14.75 5.08
CA VAL A 141 -7.90 15.84 4.36
C VAL A 141 -8.43 16.90 5.32
N GLN A 142 -9.04 16.51 6.45
CA GLN A 142 -9.50 17.47 7.46
C GLN A 142 -8.34 18.24 8.09
N ILE A 143 -7.23 17.59 8.42
CA ILE A 143 -6.04 18.26 8.95
C ILE A 143 -5.52 19.31 7.97
N PHE A 144 -5.31 18.95 6.70
CA PHE A 144 -4.78 19.87 5.70
C PHE A 144 -5.75 21.02 5.38
N ASN A 145 -7.06 20.77 5.41
CA ASN A 145 -8.05 21.85 5.30
C ASN A 145 -7.94 22.85 6.46
N ILE A 146 -7.70 22.38 7.69
CA ILE A 146 -7.50 23.28 8.85
C ILE A 146 -6.21 24.09 8.71
N PHE A 147 -5.12 23.49 8.23
CA PHE A 147 -3.89 24.24 7.96
C PHE A 147 -4.09 25.32 6.90
N LYS A 148 -4.82 24.98 5.83
CA LYS A 148 -5.19 25.91 4.77
C LYS A 148 -6.08 27.05 5.26
N GLU A 149 -7.05 26.77 6.14
CA GLU A 149 -7.91 27.79 6.76
C GLU A 149 -7.13 28.74 7.68
N LYS A 150 -6.08 28.23 8.34
CA LYS A 150 -5.21 29.00 9.23
C LYS A 150 -4.03 29.68 8.52
N ASP A 151 -3.92 29.54 7.20
CA ASP A 151 -2.80 30.03 6.38
C ASP A 151 -1.41 29.56 6.90
N VAL A 152 -1.35 28.32 7.39
CA VAL A 152 -0.11 27.69 7.88
C VAL A 152 0.48 26.84 6.78
N ASN A 153 1.73 27.14 6.40
CA ASN A 153 2.47 26.38 5.41
C ASN A 153 3.03 25.08 6.03
N VAL A 154 2.74 23.93 5.41
CA VAL A 154 3.10 22.60 5.94
C VAL A 154 3.72 21.69 4.86
N LEU A 155 4.60 22.25 4.02
CA LEU A 155 5.18 21.57 2.86
C LEU A 155 5.93 20.29 3.24
N ASN A 156 6.68 20.30 4.34
CA ASN A 156 7.50 19.16 4.74
C ASN A 156 6.63 18.01 5.23
N LEU A 157 5.58 18.31 5.99
CA LEU A 157 4.59 17.36 6.44
C LEU A 157 3.76 16.81 5.26
N GLU A 158 3.32 17.66 4.34
CA GLU A 158 2.62 17.26 3.12
C GLU A 158 3.46 16.25 2.32
N MET A 159 4.74 16.57 2.04
CA MET A 159 5.63 15.64 1.33
C MET A 159 5.76 14.28 2.02
N VAL A 160 5.87 14.27 3.35
CA VAL A 160 6.00 13.05 4.14
C VAL A 160 4.71 12.22 4.11
N VAL A 161 3.56 12.88 4.22
CA VAL A 161 2.24 12.23 4.15
C VAL A 161 1.99 11.69 2.74
N GLU A 162 2.23 12.49 1.70
CA GLU A 162 2.10 12.06 0.30
C GLU A 162 2.96 10.83 0.01
N PHE A 163 4.22 10.83 0.47
CA PHE A 163 5.09 9.67 0.33
C PHE A 163 4.49 8.42 0.98
N ALA A 164 3.97 8.53 2.21
CA ALA A 164 3.36 7.40 2.90
C ALA A 164 2.14 6.84 2.15
N PHE A 165 1.29 7.71 1.57
CA PHE A 165 0.13 7.30 0.79
C PHE A 165 0.48 6.76 -0.61
N CYS A 166 1.65 7.08 -1.15
CA CYS A 166 2.15 6.49 -2.40
C CYS A 166 2.57 5.02 -2.23
N LEU A 167 2.80 4.55 -1.00
CA LEU A 167 3.12 3.15 -0.74
C LEU A 167 1.86 2.30 -0.85
N LEU A 168 1.71 1.64 -1.99
CA LEU A 168 0.62 0.69 -2.23
C LEU A 168 0.75 -0.51 -1.30
N GLY A 169 -0.34 -0.90 -0.65
CA GLY A 169 -0.36 -2.11 0.18
C GLY A 169 -0.40 -3.41 -0.63
N SER A 170 -0.75 -3.35 -1.91
CA SER A 170 -0.89 -4.54 -2.74
C SER A 170 -0.26 -4.35 -4.10
N ASN A 171 0.33 -5.44 -4.62
CA ASN A 171 0.78 -5.52 -6.00
C ASN A 171 -0.38 -5.68 -6.99
N ALA A 172 -1.64 -5.78 -6.55
CA ALA A 172 -2.80 -5.97 -7.43
C ALA A 172 -2.87 -4.95 -8.59
N SER A 173 -2.49 -3.68 -8.34
CA SER A 173 -2.41 -2.66 -9.39
C SER A 173 -1.35 -3.01 -10.44
N ILE A 174 -0.20 -3.52 -10.01
CA ILE A 174 0.90 -3.94 -10.87
C ILE A 174 0.54 -5.25 -11.61
N GLU A 175 -0.08 -6.21 -10.93
CA GLU A 175 -0.58 -7.46 -11.52
C GLU A 175 -1.65 -7.21 -12.58
N ARG A 176 -2.50 -6.19 -12.38
CA ARG A 176 -3.46 -5.74 -13.40
C ARG A 176 -2.73 -5.20 -14.63
N VAL A 177 -1.68 -4.39 -14.45
CA VAL A 177 -0.83 -3.92 -15.55
C VAL A 177 -0.22 -5.12 -16.28
N PHE A 178 0.36 -6.09 -15.57
CA PHE A 178 0.88 -7.32 -16.19
C PHE A 178 -0.19 -8.10 -16.94
N SER A 179 -1.39 -8.23 -16.38
CA SER A 179 -2.52 -8.91 -17.04
C SER A 179 -2.93 -8.24 -18.36
N LEU A 180 -2.82 -6.92 -18.46
CA LEU A 180 -3.07 -6.17 -19.70
C LEU A 180 -1.95 -6.36 -20.75
N ILE A 181 -0.73 -6.63 -20.29
CA ILE A 181 0.45 -6.85 -21.13
C ILE A 181 0.44 -8.27 -21.69
N THR A 182 0.16 -9.28 -20.88
CA THR A 182 0.33 -10.70 -21.23
C THR A 182 -0.28 -11.08 -22.59
N PRO A 183 -1.50 -10.63 -22.98
CA PRO A 183 -2.04 -10.93 -24.32
C PRO A 183 -1.31 -10.21 -25.47
N THR A 184 -0.67 -9.08 -25.18
CA THR A 184 0.01 -8.21 -26.16
C THR A 184 1.47 -8.62 -26.34
N TRP A 185 2.12 -9.06 -25.27
CA TRP A 185 3.53 -9.44 -25.18
C TRP A 185 3.65 -10.93 -24.85
N THR A 186 3.62 -11.75 -25.90
CA THR A 186 4.03 -13.15 -25.82
C THR A 186 5.14 -13.37 -26.84
N ASP A 187 6.21 -14.07 -26.44
CA ASP A 187 7.40 -14.36 -27.27
C ASP A 187 7.06 -14.99 -28.63
N VAL A 188 5.89 -15.61 -28.75
CA VAL A 188 5.44 -16.33 -29.93
C VAL A 188 4.76 -15.41 -30.96
N ARG A 189 4.22 -14.24 -30.56
CA ARG A 189 3.32 -13.46 -31.43
C ARG A 189 3.80 -12.06 -31.81
N ASN A 190 4.51 -11.36 -30.93
CA ASN A 190 4.87 -9.95 -31.14
C ASN A 190 6.28 -9.65 -30.60
N GLN A 191 7.28 -9.54 -31.48
CA GLN A 191 8.63 -9.05 -31.14
C GLN A 191 8.63 -7.52 -30.97
N MET A 192 7.74 -6.99 -30.12
CA MET A 192 7.71 -5.57 -29.82
C MET A 192 8.89 -5.20 -28.92
N ASP A 193 9.52 -4.06 -29.19
CA ASP A 193 10.53 -3.52 -28.29
C ASP A 193 9.90 -3.06 -26.97
N THR A 194 10.73 -2.97 -25.93
CA THR A 194 10.27 -2.58 -24.58
C THR A 194 9.63 -1.19 -24.57
N LYS A 195 10.12 -0.26 -25.40
CA LYS A 195 9.57 1.11 -25.52
C LYS A 195 8.16 1.12 -26.11
N THR A 196 7.90 0.31 -27.13
CA THR A 196 6.54 0.19 -27.71
C THR A 196 5.58 -0.43 -26.71
N ILE A 197 6.03 -1.44 -25.96
CA ILE A 197 5.21 -2.06 -24.90
C ILE A 197 4.86 -1.03 -23.82
N GLU A 198 5.83 -0.24 -23.38
CA GLU A 198 5.62 0.86 -22.42
C GLU A 198 4.60 1.89 -22.94
N CYS A 199 4.73 2.36 -24.19
CA CYS A 199 3.76 3.28 -24.78
C CYS A 199 2.36 2.68 -24.93
N CYS A 200 2.27 1.40 -25.32
CA CYS A 200 1.00 0.68 -25.41
C CYS A 200 0.33 0.56 -24.04
N LEU A 201 1.12 0.34 -22.99
CA LEU A 201 0.63 0.28 -21.62
C LEU A 201 0.06 1.61 -21.16
N ILE A 202 0.84 2.69 -21.29
CA ILE A 202 0.41 4.05 -20.92
C ILE A 202 -0.91 4.39 -21.61
N THR A 203 -1.03 4.06 -22.90
CA THR A 203 -2.25 4.30 -23.69
C THR A 203 -3.43 3.48 -23.17
N LYS A 204 -3.22 2.19 -22.84
CA LYS A 204 -4.28 1.32 -22.30
C LYS A 204 -4.70 1.70 -20.87
N THR A 205 -3.78 2.22 -20.07
CA THR A 205 -4.03 2.62 -18.67
C THR A 205 -4.53 4.06 -18.55
N TYR A 206 -4.57 4.83 -19.65
CA TYR A 206 -5.02 6.23 -19.67
C TYR A 206 -6.50 6.39 -19.28
N GLY A 207 -7.28 5.31 -19.24
CA GLY A 207 -8.64 5.29 -18.70
C GLY A 207 -9.70 5.94 -19.60
N LEU A 208 -9.34 6.38 -20.79
CA LEU A 208 -10.24 6.98 -21.77
C LEU A 208 -10.67 5.96 -22.84
N SER A 209 -11.88 6.10 -23.35
CA SER A 209 -12.27 5.42 -24.60
C SER A 209 -11.44 5.95 -25.77
N CYS A 210 -11.34 5.16 -26.85
CA CYS A 210 -10.61 5.59 -28.04
C CYS A 210 -11.12 6.93 -28.60
N ILE A 211 -12.42 7.19 -28.48
CA ILE A 211 -13.07 8.43 -28.95
C ILE A 211 -12.67 9.61 -28.06
N GLU A 212 -12.72 9.44 -26.75
CA GLU A 212 -12.30 10.49 -25.80
C GLU A 212 -10.81 10.80 -25.93
N PHE A 213 -9.98 9.77 -26.06
CA PHE A 213 -8.55 9.92 -26.26
C PHE A 213 -8.23 10.66 -27.57
N TYR A 214 -8.92 10.33 -28.66
CA TYR A 214 -8.80 11.04 -29.93
C TYR A 214 -9.20 12.51 -29.81
N ASN A 215 -10.32 12.79 -29.13
CA ASN A 215 -10.81 14.14 -28.92
C ASN A 215 -9.86 14.98 -28.04
N GLU A 216 -9.24 14.36 -27.03
CA GLU A 216 -8.20 14.98 -26.18
C GLU A 216 -6.94 15.33 -27.00
N ILE A 217 -6.45 14.38 -27.82
CA ILE A 217 -5.26 14.57 -28.64
C ILE A 217 -5.45 15.71 -29.65
N ILE A 218 -6.61 15.78 -30.30
CA ILE A 218 -6.88 16.82 -31.31
C ILE A 218 -6.91 18.21 -30.70
N LYS A 219 -7.39 18.34 -29.45
CA LYS A 219 -7.41 19.62 -28.74
C LYS A 219 -6.03 20.09 -28.31
N ASN A 220 -4.99 19.26 -28.39
CA ASN A 220 -3.63 19.62 -28.03
C ASN A 220 -2.73 19.88 -29.26
N PRO A 221 -2.71 21.12 -29.81
CA PRO A 221 -1.95 21.45 -31.02
C PRO A 221 -0.43 21.32 -30.83
N THR A 222 0.08 21.42 -29.60
CA THR A 222 1.51 21.23 -29.32
C THR A 222 1.92 19.77 -29.46
N PHE A 223 1.07 18.85 -29.00
CA PHE A 223 1.28 17.41 -29.14
C PHE A 223 1.16 16.96 -30.60
N LEU A 224 0.15 17.46 -31.34
CA LEU A 224 0.01 17.20 -32.78
C LEU A 224 1.25 17.65 -33.57
N LYS A 225 1.79 18.84 -33.27
CA LYS A 225 3.03 19.31 -33.89
C LYS A 225 4.21 18.38 -33.62
N LYS A 226 4.33 17.81 -32.41
CA LYS A 226 5.37 16.82 -32.08
C LYS A 226 5.18 15.49 -32.82
N ILE A 227 3.96 15.01 -33.01
CA ILE A 227 3.67 13.80 -33.80
C ILE A 227 4.09 13.98 -35.27
N HIS A 228 3.83 15.16 -35.82
CA HIS A 228 4.18 15.49 -37.19
C HIS A 228 5.65 15.92 -37.36
N SER A 229 6.36 16.20 -36.26
CA SER A 229 7.77 16.59 -36.33
C SER A 229 8.68 15.38 -36.56
N THR A 230 9.86 15.64 -37.11
CA THR A 230 10.93 14.65 -37.28
C THR A 230 11.64 14.32 -35.95
N GLU A 231 11.30 15.00 -34.85
CA GLU A 231 11.93 14.78 -33.55
C GLU A 231 11.62 13.40 -32.97
N LYS A 232 10.49 12.78 -33.39
CA LYS A 232 10.15 11.40 -33.02
C LYS A 232 11.16 10.34 -33.47
N TYR A 233 12.04 10.67 -34.41
CA TYR A 233 13.09 9.78 -34.92
C TYR A 233 14.48 10.12 -34.40
N LYS A 234 14.62 11.17 -33.56
CA LYS A 234 15.92 11.49 -32.95
C LYS A 234 16.20 10.50 -31.83
N VAL A 235 16.97 9.46 -32.14
CA VAL A 235 17.56 8.55 -31.15
C VAL A 235 18.34 9.38 -30.14
N SER A 236 17.97 9.32 -28.86
CA SER A 236 18.78 9.88 -27.77
C SER A 236 20.14 9.20 -27.80
N LEU A 237 21.21 9.99 -27.83
CA LEU A 237 22.61 9.52 -27.89
C LEU A 237 22.99 8.56 -26.74
N ASP A 238 22.18 8.48 -25.69
CA ASP A 238 22.35 7.57 -24.56
C ASP A 238 22.14 6.09 -24.92
N ASP A 239 21.40 5.76 -25.99
CA ASP A 239 21.16 4.37 -26.38
C ASP A 239 22.36 3.72 -27.10
N LYS A 240 23.36 4.51 -27.55
CA LYS A 240 24.57 3.99 -28.21
C LYS A 240 25.66 3.52 -27.23
N ASN A 241 25.55 3.85 -25.95
CA ASN A 241 26.56 3.50 -24.94
C ASN A 241 26.23 2.23 -24.13
N LYS A 242 25.13 1.52 -24.45
CA LYS A 242 24.73 0.27 -23.77
C LYS A 242 25.07 -1.02 -24.53
N GLU A 243 25.65 -0.93 -25.73
CA GLU A 243 26.07 -2.09 -26.53
C GLU A 243 27.61 -2.19 -26.69
N LYS A 244 28.36 -2.01 -25.59
CA LYS A 244 29.76 -2.47 -25.50
C LYS A 244 30.03 -3.18 -24.20
#